data_AF-A0AAU1EQM9-F1
#
_entry.id   AF-A0AAU1EQM9-F1
#
_cell.length_a   1.000
_cell.length_b   1.000
_cell.length_c   1.000
_cell.angle_alpha   90.00
_cell.angle_beta   90.00
_cell.angle_gamma   90.00
#
_symmetry.space_group_name_H-M   'P 1'
#
loop_
_entity.id
_entity.type
_entity.pdbx_description
1 polymer ?
#
loop_
_entity_poly.entity_id
_entity_poly.type
_entity_poly.pdbx_seq_one_letter_code
_entity_poly.pdbx_strand_id
1 'polypeptide(L)'
;MRIGELSRRTGVPVPTIKYYIREGLLPAGQLTSPNQASYDEAHERRLRLIRALLDVGGLKVAAIADVLTAVDEPGTSVHKVLGVATELIVPTCADVEPDAALDAARKEVRDLIARRGWLTDDDSPAGEALAMALAALNRAGHGAFAEVLDAYADAAEQIARADLAYVARLAGLDDLVESAVVGTVLGDSLIASLRRLAQADGSARVYENDEAGAGDNAEADDEAPRYKARADGKARGGLKSRAARGTSADDKTPG
;
A
#
# COMPACT_ATOMS: atom_id res chain seq x y z
N MET A 1 20.24 -27.96 7.39
CA MET A 1 19.06 -28.64 7.97
C MET A 1 18.57 -29.78 7.08
N ARG A 2 17.94 -30.82 7.65
CA ARG A 2 17.25 -31.89 6.87
C ARG A 2 15.85 -31.44 6.46
N ILE A 3 15.23 -32.09 5.46
CA ILE A 3 13.89 -31.70 4.96
C ILE A 3 12.80 -31.70 6.05
N GLY A 4 12.84 -32.64 6.99
CA GLY A 4 11.88 -32.68 8.11
C GLY A 4 12.07 -31.54 9.11
N GLU A 5 13.29 -31.02 9.24
CA GLU A 5 13.59 -29.85 10.06
C GLU A 5 13.15 -28.56 9.35
N LEU A 6 13.43 -28.45 8.05
CA LEU A 6 12.95 -27.36 7.19
C LEU A 6 11.42 -27.25 7.24
N SER A 7 10.72 -28.38 7.15
CA SER A 7 9.26 -28.45 7.27
C SER A 7 8.75 -27.92 8.61
N ARG A 8 9.40 -28.27 9.73
CA ARG A 8 9.02 -27.75 11.05
C ARG A 8 9.28 -26.26 11.20
N ARG A 9 10.42 -25.76 10.71
CA ARG A 9 10.80 -24.34 10.83
C ARG A 9 9.95 -23.41 9.95
N THR A 10 9.47 -23.93 8.82
CA THR A 10 8.67 -23.15 7.86
C THR A 10 7.16 -23.38 8.00
N GLY A 11 6.74 -24.46 8.68
CA GLY A 11 5.35 -24.90 8.70
C GLY A 11 4.87 -25.52 7.39
N VAL A 12 5.73 -25.65 6.37
CA VAL A 12 5.37 -26.22 5.06
C VAL A 12 5.50 -27.73 5.11
N PRO A 13 4.45 -28.51 4.78
CA PRO A 13 4.52 -29.97 4.78
C PRO A 13 5.59 -30.51 3.82
N VAL A 14 6.28 -31.58 4.20
CA VAL A 14 7.30 -32.23 3.35
C VAL A 14 6.81 -32.55 1.93
N PRO A 15 5.58 -33.07 1.71
CA PRO A 15 5.05 -33.26 0.36
C PRO A 15 4.98 -31.96 -0.45
N THR A 16 4.60 -30.85 0.17
CA THR A 16 4.53 -29.52 -0.44
C THR A 16 5.93 -28.97 -0.75
N ILE A 17 6.91 -29.18 0.13
CA ILE A 17 8.31 -28.81 -0.15
C ILE A 17 8.81 -29.57 -1.40
N LYS A 18 8.55 -30.88 -1.47
CA LYS A 18 8.92 -31.69 -2.65
C LYS A 18 8.19 -31.24 -3.91
N TYR A 19 6.92 -30.83 -3.78
CA TYR A 19 6.16 -30.23 -4.86
C TYR A 19 6.85 -28.96 -5.37
N TYR A 20 7.18 -28.00 -4.51
CA TYR A 20 7.87 -26.77 -4.93
C TYR A 20 9.22 -27.02 -5.58
N ILE A 21 9.99 -28.02 -5.13
CA ILE A 21 11.24 -28.41 -5.78
C ILE A 21 10.98 -28.94 -7.20
N ARG A 22 9.96 -29.78 -7.39
CA ARG A 22 9.62 -30.35 -8.69
C ARG A 22 9.12 -29.30 -9.67
N GLU A 23 8.33 -28.34 -9.19
CA GLU A 23 7.82 -27.23 -10.01
C GLU A 23 8.86 -26.10 -10.19
N GLY A 24 10.06 -26.22 -9.62
CA GLY A 24 11.13 -25.22 -9.76
C GLY A 24 11.01 -23.99 -8.86
N LEU A 25 9.98 -23.91 -8.00
CA LEU A 25 9.79 -22.81 -7.06
C LEU A 25 10.82 -22.80 -5.92
N LEU A 26 11.44 -23.94 -5.61
CA LEU A 26 12.46 -24.04 -4.57
C LEU A 26 13.69 -24.77 -5.14
N PRO A 27 14.92 -24.23 -5.00
CA PRO A 27 16.12 -24.95 -5.38
C PRO A 27 16.21 -26.33 -4.70
N ALA A 28 16.79 -27.29 -5.41
CA ALA A 28 17.04 -28.61 -4.84
C ALA A 28 18.10 -28.52 -3.73
N GLY A 29 17.86 -29.22 -2.61
CA GLY A 29 18.84 -29.31 -1.54
C GLY A 29 20.13 -29.99 -1.99
N GLN A 30 21.26 -29.63 -1.38
CA GLN A 30 22.56 -30.23 -1.67
C GLN A 30 22.60 -31.68 -1.22
N LEU A 31 22.86 -32.61 -2.14
CA LEU A 31 22.97 -34.03 -1.83
C LEU A 31 24.12 -34.30 -0.85
N THR A 32 23.81 -34.94 0.27
CA THR A 32 24.79 -35.37 1.27
C THR A 32 24.97 -36.89 1.29
N SER A 33 24.03 -37.64 0.71
CA SER A 33 24.14 -39.06 0.38
C SER A 33 23.10 -39.45 -0.69
N PRO A 34 23.10 -40.67 -1.24
CA PRO A 34 22.16 -41.07 -2.31
C PRO A 34 20.68 -40.85 -1.98
N ASN A 35 20.33 -40.83 -0.68
CA ASN A 35 18.95 -40.64 -0.20
C ASN A 35 18.82 -39.47 0.79
N GLN A 36 19.82 -38.57 0.88
CA GLN A 36 19.77 -37.42 1.78
C GLN A 36 20.21 -36.14 1.07
N ALA A 37 19.46 -35.07 1.35
CA ALA A 37 19.79 -33.72 0.95
C ALA A 37 19.80 -32.81 2.19
N SER A 38 20.69 -31.83 2.15
CA SER A 38 20.78 -30.74 3.12
C SER A 38 20.24 -29.45 2.51
N TYR A 39 19.55 -28.68 3.34
CA TYR A 39 18.94 -27.40 3.01
C TYR A 39 19.56 -26.34 3.93
N ASP A 40 19.57 -25.09 3.48
CA ASP A 40 20.14 -23.96 4.22
C ASP A 40 19.06 -22.91 4.54
N GLU A 41 19.48 -21.80 5.13
CA GLU A 41 18.60 -20.68 5.48
C GLU A 41 18.00 -19.99 4.25
N ALA A 42 18.61 -20.08 3.07
CA ALA A 42 18.05 -19.53 1.85
C ALA A 42 16.79 -20.30 1.42
N HIS A 43 16.80 -21.64 1.58
CA HIS A 43 15.60 -22.46 1.34
C HIS A 43 14.48 -22.10 2.31
N GLU A 44 14.81 -21.83 3.57
CA GLU A 44 13.85 -21.41 4.58
C GLU A 44 13.24 -20.03 4.27
N ARG A 45 14.07 -19.04 3.93
CA ARG A 45 13.60 -17.71 3.51
C ARG A 45 12.68 -17.80 2.30
N ARG A 46 13.06 -18.55 1.28
CA ARG A 46 12.26 -18.73 0.07
C ARG A 46 10.91 -19.41 0.33
N LEU A 47 10.87 -20.40 1.23
CA LEU A 47 9.59 -21.02 1.63
C LEU A 47 8.67 -20.04 2.37
N ARG A 48 9.23 -19.16 3.21
CA ARG A 48 8.44 -18.10 3.86
C ARG A 48 7.89 -17.11 2.85
N LEU A 49 8.70 -16.72 1.86
CA LEU A 49 8.28 -15.85 0.76
C LEU A 49 7.12 -16.48 -0.02
N ILE A 50 7.27 -17.73 -0.47
CA ILE A 50 6.21 -18.46 -1.19
C ILE A 50 4.91 -18.47 -0.37
N ARG A 51 4.99 -18.72 0.94
CA ARG A 51 3.82 -18.70 1.83
C ARG A 51 3.19 -17.32 1.94
N ALA A 52 3.98 -16.25 2.07
CA ALA A 52 3.46 -14.91 2.13
C ALA A 52 2.71 -14.51 0.84
N LEU A 53 3.31 -14.81 -0.32
CA LEU A 53 2.71 -14.53 -1.63
C LEU A 53 1.43 -15.35 -1.87
N LEU A 54 1.37 -16.60 -1.40
CA LEU A 54 0.17 -17.45 -1.48
C LEU A 54 -0.93 -16.99 -0.51
N ASP A 55 -0.60 -16.92 0.78
CA ASP A 55 -1.60 -16.81 1.84
C ASP A 55 -2.15 -15.38 1.99
N VAL A 56 -1.29 -14.37 1.80
CA VAL A 56 -1.63 -12.95 2.01
C VAL A 56 -1.69 -12.20 0.69
N GLY A 57 -0.78 -12.52 -0.24
CA GLY A 57 -0.80 -11.96 -1.59
C GLY A 57 -1.93 -12.50 -2.46
N GLY A 58 -2.44 -13.70 -2.15
CA GLY A 58 -3.50 -14.33 -2.94
C GLY A 58 -3.05 -14.78 -4.34
N LEU A 59 -1.75 -14.82 -4.62
CA LEU A 59 -1.25 -15.25 -5.93
C LEU A 59 -1.46 -16.76 -6.11
N LYS A 60 -1.65 -17.17 -7.36
CA LYS A 60 -1.62 -18.57 -7.74
C LYS A 60 -0.16 -19.04 -7.84
N VAL A 61 0.06 -20.34 -7.63
CA VAL A 61 1.40 -20.96 -7.70
C VAL A 61 2.13 -20.63 -9.01
N ALA A 62 1.43 -20.58 -10.15
CA ALA A 62 2.01 -20.21 -11.44
C ALA A 62 2.58 -18.79 -11.44
N ALA A 63 1.79 -17.79 -11.00
CA ALA A 63 2.25 -16.41 -10.89
C ALA A 63 3.42 -16.26 -9.91
N ILE A 64 3.45 -17.05 -8.82
CA ILE A 64 4.59 -17.07 -7.90
C ILE A 64 5.85 -17.59 -8.58
N ALA A 65 5.75 -18.59 -9.46
CA ALA A 65 6.90 -19.07 -10.21
C ALA A 65 7.48 -17.97 -11.13
N ASP A 66 6.62 -17.18 -11.78
CA ASP A 66 7.04 -16.06 -12.64
C ASP A 66 7.75 -14.97 -11.83
N VAL A 67 7.18 -14.59 -10.68
CA VAL A 67 7.80 -13.65 -9.72
C VAL A 67 9.17 -14.15 -9.28
N LEU A 68 9.26 -15.39 -8.80
CA LEU A 68 10.52 -15.93 -8.29
C LEU A 68 11.58 -16.05 -9.38
N THR A 69 11.17 -16.36 -10.62
CA THR A 69 12.08 -16.38 -11.77
C THR A 69 12.65 -15.00 -12.04
N ALA A 70 11.81 -13.96 -12.01
CA ALA A 70 12.27 -12.58 -12.18
C ALA A 70 13.23 -12.12 -11.05
N VAL A 71 13.02 -12.59 -9.82
CA VAL A 71 13.89 -12.35 -8.67
C VAL A 71 15.25 -13.05 -8.84
N ASP A 72 15.26 -14.27 -9.37
CA ASP A 72 16.48 -15.07 -9.53
C ASP A 72 17.33 -14.68 -10.75
N GLU A 73 16.82 -13.83 -11.66
CA GLU A 73 17.53 -13.37 -12.85
C GLU A 73 18.72 -12.45 -12.51
N PRO A 74 19.97 -12.85 -12.82
CA PRO A 74 21.15 -12.04 -12.51
C PRO A 74 21.15 -10.71 -13.28
N GLY A 75 21.42 -9.61 -12.58
CA GLY A 75 21.53 -8.27 -13.19
C GLY A 75 20.19 -7.59 -13.49
N THR A 76 19.08 -8.16 -13.04
CA THR A 76 17.77 -7.52 -13.12
C THR A 76 17.68 -6.31 -12.19
N SER A 77 17.20 -5.18 -12.72
CA SER A 77 16.96 -3.99 -11.92
C SER A 77 15.69 -4.13 -11.08
N VAL A 78 15.65 -3.47 -9.91
CA VAL A 78 14.45 -3.39 -9.05
C VAL A 78 13.23 -2.93 -9.84
N HIS A 79 13.40 -2.00 -10.77
CA HIS A 79 12.32 -1.50 -11.64
C HIS A 79 11.71 -2.60 -12.52
N LYS A 80 12.53 -3.49 -13.10
CA LYS A 80 12.05 -4.60 -13.94
C LYS A 80 11.27 -5.63 -13.11
N VAL A 81 11.74 -5.99 -11.92
CA VAL A 81 11.02 -6.94 -11.05
C VAL A 81 9.71 -6.36 -10.56
N LEU A 82 9.70 -5.07 -10.17
CA LEU A 82 8.47 -4.37 -9.83
C LEU A 82 7.45 -4.41 -10.98
N GLY A 83 7.90 -4.21 -12.23
CA GLY A 83 7.04 -4.33 -13.41
C GLY A 83 6.39 -5.71 -13.53
N VAL A 84 7.17 -6.79 -13.41
CA VAL A 84 6.64 -8.17 -13.45
C VAL A 84 5.67 -8.44 -12.30
N ALA A 85 6.00 -7.99 -11.08
CA ALA A 85 5.10 -8.13 -9.94
C ALA A 85 3.78 -7.39 -10.18
N THR A 86 3.82 -6.15 -10.69
CA THR A 86 2.64 -5.38 -11.05
C THR A 86 1.80 -6.08 -12.11
N GLU A 87 2.39 -6.61 -13.18
CA GLU A 87 1.67 -7.36 -14.23
C GLU A 87 0.88 -8.57 -13.69
N LEU A 88 1.42 -9.25 -12.68
CA LEU A 88 0.83 -10.46 -12.12
C LEU A 88 -0.28 -10.19 -11.09
N ILE A 89 -0.26 -9.01 -10.46
CA ILE A 89 -1.25 -8.60 -9.45
C ILE A 89 -2.38 -7.82 -10.11
N VAL A 90 -2.04 -6.94 -11.04
CA VAL A 90 -3.01 -6.08 -11.70
C VAL A 90 -3.92 -6.94 -12.57
N PRO A 91 -5.25 -6.95 -12.32
CA PRO A 91 -6.17 -7.77 -13.08
C PRO A 91 -6.13 -7.40 -14.56
N THR A 92 -5.66 -8.32 -15.41
CA THR A 92 -5.79 -8.21 -16.86
C THR A 92 -7.22 -8.61 -17.21
N CYS A 93 -8.11 -7.64 -17.36
CA CYS A 93 -9.43 -7.90 -17.93
C CYS A 93 -9.27 -7.94 -19.45
N ALA A 94 -8.81 -9.09 -19.97
CA ALA A 94 -8.40 -9.29 -21.36
C ALA A 94 -9.54 -9.23 -22.39
N ASP A 95 -10.80 -9.13 -21.98
CA ASP A 95 -11.97 -9.28 -22.85
C ASP A 95 -12.97 -8.12 -22.74
N VAL A 96 -12.50 -6.88 -22.67
CA VAL A 96 -13.39 -5.70 -22.73
C VAL A 96 -13.40 -5.16 -24.15
N GLU A 97 -14.54 -5.30 -24.82
CA GLU A 97 -14.78 -4.67 -26.11
C GLU A 97 -14.48 -3.16 -26.02
N PRO A 98 -13.69 -2.61 -26.95
CA PRO A 98 -13.41 -1.18 -26.99
C PRO A 98 -14.72 -0.39 -27.04
N ASP A 99 -14.95 0.46 -26.05
CA ASP A 99 -16.08 1.37 -26.00
C ASP A 99 -15.63 2.80 -25.72
N ALA A 100 -16.50 3.76 -26.05
CA ALA A 100 -16.19 5.18 -25.86
C ALA A 100 -15.91 5.55 -24.39
N ALA A 101 -16.41 4.75 -23.44
CA ALA A 101 -16.15 4.95 -22.01
C ALA A 101 -14.71 4.58 -21.64
N LEU A 102 -14.18 3.51 -22.21
CA LEU A 102 -12.78 3.10 -22.03
C LEU A 102 -11.82 4.11 -22.67
N ASP A 103 -12.12 4.61 -23.87
CA ASP A 103 -11.30 5.62 -24.52
C ASP A 103 -11.25 6.94 -23.73
N ALA A 104 -12.40 7.36 -23.18
CA ALA A 104 -12.48 8.51 -22.29
C ALA A 104 -11.69 8.28 -20.99
N ALA A 105 -11.78 7.09 -20.40
CA ALA A 105 -11.04 6.74 -19.19
C ALA A 105 -9.52 6.69 -19.43
N ARG A 106 -9.05 6.13 -20.55
CA ARG A 106 -7.62 6.15 -20.92
C ARG A 106 -7.11 7.58 -21.08
N LYS A 107 -7.90 8.47 -21.68
CA LYS A 107 -7.56 9.89 -21.76
C LYS A 107 -7.43 10.53 -20.37
N GLU A 108 -8.38 10.24 -19.46
CA GLU A 108 -8.32 10.75 -18.07
C GLU A 108 -7.06 10.25 -17.34
N VAL A 109 -6.67 8.98 -17.54
CA VAL A 109 -5.43 8.43 -16.99
C VAL A 109 -4.19 9.12 -17.55
N ARG A 110 -4.13 9.37 -18.86
CA ARG A 110 -3.04 10.17 -19.46
C ARG A 110 -2.94 11.56 -18.85
N ASP A 111 -4.08 12.24 -18.74
CA ASP A 111 -4.14 13.59 -18.19
C ASP A 111 -3.71 13.57 -16.70
N LEU A 112 -3.99 12.50 -15.96
CA LEU A 112 -3.50 12.28 -14.58
C LEU A 112 -1.98 12.08 -14.51
N ILE A 113 -1.44 11.20 -15.34
CA ILE A 113 0.01 10.95 -15.39
C ILE A 113 0.75 12.25 -15.73
N ALA A 114 0.27 12.97 -16.74
CA ALA A 114 0.86 14.23 -17.19
C ALA A 114 0.81 15.33 -16.12
N ARG A 115 -0.37 15.57 -15.50
CA ARG A 115 -0.51 16.63 -14.47
C ARG A 115 0.31 16.35 -13.21
N ARG A 116 0.59 15.08 -12.92
CA ARG A 116 1.44 14.65 -11.79
C ARG A 116 2.92 14.58 -12.13
N GLY A 117 3.28 14.63 -13.40
CA GLY A 117 4.68 14.48 -13.85
C GLY A 117 5.24 13.09 -13.56
N TRP A 118 4.39 12.06 -13.53
CA TRP A 118 4.84 10.68 -13.40
C TRP A 118 5.55 10.24 -14.68
N LEU A 119 6.63 9.46 -14.52
CA LEU A 119 7.45 8.97 -15.65
C LEU A 119 6.95 7.64 -16.23
N THR A 120 5.78 7.17 -15.79
CA THR A 120 5.18 5.93 -16.28
C THR A 120 4.35 6.19 -17.53
N ASP A 121 4.30 5.22 -18.43
CA ASP A 121 3.44 5.29 -19.60
C ASP A 121 1.99 4.93 -19.23
N ASP A 122 1.02 5.50 -19.96
CA ASP A 122 -0.41 5.22 -19.78
C ASP A 122 -0.82 3.83 -20.28
N ASP A 123 -0.06 3.28 -21.23
CA ASP A 123 -0.18 1.91 -21.73
C ASP A 123 0.39 0.86 -20.76
N SER A 124 0.88 1.28 -19.58
CA SER A 124 1.33 0.36 -18.54
C SER A 124 0.16 -0.49 -18.01
N PRO A 125 0.41 -1.72 -17.52
CA PRO A 125 -0.64 -2.57 -16.93
C PRO A 125 -1.45 -1.85 -15.85
N ALA A 126 -0.78 -1.04 -15.01
CA ALA A 126 -1.44 -0.24 -13.98
C ALA A 126 -2.30 0.89 -14.56
N GLY A 127 -1.83 1.57 -15.61
CA GLY A 127 -2.58 2.60 -16.33
C GLY A 127 -3.85 2.04 -16.96
N GLU A 128 -3.74 0.91 -17.64
CA GLU A 128 -4.87 0.23 -18.26
C GLU A 128 -5.89 -0.23 -17.21
N ALA A 129 -5.45 -0.87 -16.11
CA ALA A 129 -6.38 -1.28 -15.05
C ALA A 129 -7.10 -0.10 -14.38
N LEU A 130 -6.44 1.05 -14.20
CA LEU A 130 -7.09 2.26 -13.73
C LEU A 130 -8.14 2.76 -14.74
N ALA A 131 -7.80 2.79 -16.04
CA ALA A 131 -8.74 3.17 -17.10
C ALA A 131 -9.96 2.25 -17.12
N MET A 132 -9.76 0.94 -16.97
CA MET A 132 -10.83 -0.04 -16.90
C MET A 132 -11.74 0.16 -15.68
N ALA A 133 -11.16 0.42 -14.50
CA ALA A 133 -11.93 0.71 -13.29
C ALA A 133 -12.77 1.99 -13.44
N LEU A 134 -12.20 3.04 -14.02
CA LEU A 134 -12.90 4.30 -14.31
C LEU A 134 -14.02 4.12 -15.34
N ALA A 135 -13.77 3.36 -16.42
CA ALA A 135 -14.78 3.03 -17.41
C ALA A 135 -15.95 2.24 -16.79
N ALA A 136 -15.65 1.27 -15.92
CA ALA A 136 -16.66 0.50 -15.20
C ALA A 136 -17.51 1.38 -14.25
N LEU A 137 -16.87 2.29 -13.50
CA LEU A 137 -17.57 3.25 -12.64
C LEU A 137 -18.46 4.19 -13.47
N ASN A 138 -17.97 4.68 -14.60
CA ASN A 138 -18.75 5.53 -15.50
C ASN A 138 -19.97 4.78 -16.05
N ARG A 139 -19.80 3.54 -16.54
CA ARG A 139 -20.92 2.69 -16.99
C ARG A 139 -21.95 2.41 -15.89
N ALA A 140 -21.52 2.35 -14.63
CA ALA A 140 -22.39 2.20 -13.47
C ALA A 140 -23.08 3.51 -13.03
N GLY A 141 -22.85 4.64 -13.72
CA GLY A 141 -23.42 5.94 -13.38
C GLY A 141 -22.64 6.72 -12.30
N HIS A 142 -21.45 6.26 -11.93
CA HIS A 142 -20.59 6.85 -10.90
C HIS A 142 -19.41 7.63 -11.51
N GLY A 143 -19.61 8.32 -12.64
CA GLY A 143 -18.55 9.10 -13.31
C GLY A 143 -17.91 10.18 -12.44
N ALA A 144 -18.67 10.77 -11.50
CA ALA A 144 -18.15 11.76 -10.54
C ALA A 144 -17.08 11.17 -9.58
N PHE A 145 -16.93 9.85 -9.52
CA PHE A 145 -15.85 9.23 -8.74
C PHE A 145 -14.47 9.65 -9.25
N ALA A 146 -14.35 10.11 -10.50
CA ALA A 146 -13.10 10.67 -11.02
C ALA A 146 -12.60 11.89 -10.21
N GLU A 147 -13.49 12.63 -9.53
CA GLU A 147 -13.13 13.80 -8.72
C GLU A 147 -12.23 13.44 -7.52
N VAL A 148 -12.28 12.20 -7.04
CA VAL A 148 -11.45 11.76 -5.90
C VAL A 148 -10.04 11.32 -6.33
N LEU A 149 -9.78 11.22 -7.64
CA LEU A 149 -8.52 10.69 -8.16
C LEU A 149 -7.32 11.50 -7.71
N ASP A 150 -7.45 12.82 -7.62
CA ASP A 150 -6.33 13.65 -7.18
C ASP A 150 -5.96 13.43 -5.71
N ALA A 151 -6.95 13.24 -4.84
CA ALA A 151 -6.69 12.87 -3.45
C ALA A 151 -6.12 11.45 -3.32
N TYR A 152 -6.54 10.52 -4.19
CA TYR A 152 -5.99 9.16 -4.21
C TYR A 152 -4.56 9.15 -4.74
N ALA A 153 -4.24 9.98 -5.73
CA ALA A 153 -2.89 10.15 -6.23
C ALA A 153 -1.96 10.71 -5.14
N ASP A 154 -2.40 11.73 -4.38
CA ASP A 154 -1.61 12.26 -3.24
C ASP A 154 -1.28 11.19 -2.21
N ALA A 155 -2.25 10.32 -1.89
CA ALA A 155 -2.04 9.21 -0.96
C ALA A 155 -1.12 8.14 -1.56
N ALA A 156 -1.31 7.79 -2.83
CA ALA A 156 -0.48 6.81 -3.54
C ALA A 156 0.99 7.26 -3.62
N GLU A 157 1.26 8.54 -3.85
CA GLU A 157 2.62 9.08 -3.85
C GLU A 157 3.29 9.01 -2.46
N GLN A 158 2.51 9.18 -1.38
CA GLN A 158 3.02 9.01 -0.02
C GLN A 158 3.36 7.55 0.28
N ILE A 159 2.49 6.62 -0.13
CA ILE A 159 2.71 5.18 0.00
C ILE A 159 3.96 4.77 -0.78
N ALA A 160 4.04 5.12 -2.07
CA ALA A 160 5.17 4.78 -2.93
C ALA A 160 6.50 5.32 -2.37
N ARG A 161 6.51 6.54 -1.82
CA ARG A 161 7.70 7.10 -1.15
C ARG A 161 8.09 6.30 0.09
N ALA A 162 7.12 5.88 0.90
CA ALA A 162 7.38 5.07 2.09
C ALA A 162 7.92 3.69 1.73
N ASP A 163 7.37 3.05 0.71
CA ASP A 163 7.77 1.73 0.23
C ASP A 163 9.19 1.77 -0.35
N LEU A 164 9.47 2.73 -1.23
CA LEU A 164 10.81 2.92 -1.79
C LEU A 164 11.85 3.24 -0.70
N ALA A 165 11.46 4.04 0.30
CA ALA A 165 12.32 4.31 1.44
C ALA A 165 12.55 3.09 2.33
N TYR A 166 11.59 2.16 2.43
CA TYR A 166 11.77 0.89 3.13
C TYR A 166 12.73 -0.01 2.37
N VAL A 167 12.50 -0.20 1.07
CA VAL A 167 13.36 -0.99 0.19
C VAL A 167 14.80 -0.46 0.25
N ALA A 168 15.02 0.84 0.07
CA ALA A 168 16.36 1.44 0.08
C ALA A 168 17.18 1.24 1.38
N ARG A 169 16.55 0.85 2.51
CA ARG A 169 17.27 0.56 3.78
C ARG A 169 17.85 -0.84 3.82
N LEU A 170 17.41 -1.75 2.97
CA LEU A 170 17.84 -3.13 2.95
C LEU A 170 19.16 -3.24 2.19
N ALA A 171 20.14 -3.95 2.77
CA ALA A 171 21.47 -4.07 2.20
C ALA A 171 21.55 -5.27 1.24
N GLY A 172 21.92 -5.02 -0.02
CA GLY A 172 22.13 -6.06 -1.03
C GLY A 172 21.05 -6.08 -2.11
N LEU A 173 21.44 -6.24 -3.37
CA LEU A 173 20.53 -6.19 -4.52
C LEU A 173 19.45 -7.29 -4.46
N ASP A 174 19.82 -8.49 -4.01
CA ASP A 174 18.90 -9.62 -3.89
C ASP A 174 17.83 -9.37 -2.82
N ASP A 175 18.23 -8.82 -1.66
CA ASP A 175 17.33 -8.45 -0.57
C ASP A 175 16.39 -7.29 -0.97
N LEU A 176 16.87 -6.36 -1.82
CA LEU A 176 16.08 -5.27 -2.38
C LEU A 176 14.98 -5.78 -3.32
N VAL A 177 15.34 -6.69 -4.23
CA VAL A 177 14.44 -7.25 -5.23
C VAL A 177 13.36 -8.12 -4.59
N GLU A 178 13.75 -9.02 -3.67
CA GLU A 178 12.81 -9.86 -2.92
C GLU A 178 11.83 -8.98 -2.11
N SER A 179 12.34 -7.94 -1.45
CA SER A 179 11.51 -7.05 -0.63
C SER A 179 10.61 -6.12 -1.43
N ALA A 180 11.04 -5.72 -2.63
CA ALA A 180 10.23 -4.93 -3.55
C ALA A 180 8.99 -5.73 -3.99
N VAL A 181 9.18 -7.00 -4.38
CA VAL A 181 8.09 -7.94 -4.71
C VAL A 181 7.13 -8.12 -3.55
N VAL A 182 7.66 -8.40 -2.37
CA VAL A 182 6.83 -8.57 -1.16
C VAL A 182 6.08 -7.30 -0.84
N GLY A 183 6.75 -6.14 -0.94
CA GLY A 183 6.16 -4.82 -0.73
C GLY A 183 5.03 -4.53 -1.70
N THR A 184 5.16 -4.88 -2.98
CA THR A 184 4.08 -4.68 -3.96
C THR A 184 2.92 -5.65 -3.72
N VAL A 185 3.20 -6.95 -3.62
CA VAL A 185 2.18 -7.98 -3.47
C VAL A 185 1.42 -7.86 -2.15
N LEU A 186 2.15 -7.76 -1.04
CA LEU A 186 1.53 -7.65 0.28
C LEU A 186 1.05 -6.22 0.56
N GLY A 187 1.67 -5.23 -0.07
CA GLY A 187 1.30 -3.82 0.03
C GLY A 187 -0.15 -3.59 -0.36
N ASP A 188 -0.61 -4.19 -1.46
CA ASP A 188 -2.01 -4.07 -1.89
C ASP A 188 -3.00 -4.51 -0.80
N SER A 189 -2.75 -5.66 -0.18
CA SER A 189 -3.54 -6.16 0.96
C SER A 189 -3.46 -5.25 2.19
N LEU A 190 -2.29 -4.68 2.47
CA LEU A 190 -2.09 -3.74 3.58
C LEU A 190 -2.84 -2.42 3.34
N ILE A 191 -2.67 -1.81 2.17
CA ILE A 191 -3.31 -0.54 1.80
C ILE A 191 -4.81 -0.70 1.70
N ALA A 192 -5.31 -1.77 1.10
CA ALA A 192 -6.74 -2.06 1.06
C ALA A 192 -7.31 -2.15 2.48
N SER A 193 -6.64 -2.89 3.38
CA SER A 193 -7.07 -3.05 4.77
C SER A 193 -7.03 -1.74 5.55
N LEU A 194 -5.94 -0.97 5.44
CA LEU A 194 -5.80 0.35 6.06
C LEU A 194 -6.87 1.33 5.57
N ARG A 195 -7.16 1.34 4.26
CA ARG A 195 -8.22 2.15 3.68
C ARG A 195 -9.58 1.78 4.26
N ARG A 196 -9.89 0.48 4.41
CA ARG A 196 -11.14 0.02 5.03
C ARG A 196 -11.26 0.45 6.49
N LEU A 197 -10.17 0.35 7.25
CA LEU A 197 -10.13 0.81 8.65
C LEU A 197 -10.33 2.33 8.76
N ALA A 198 -9.66 3.11 7.90
CA ALA A 198 -9.82 4.56 7.87
C ALA A 198 -11.24 4.98 7.44
N GLN A 199 -11.85 4.25 6.51
CA GLN A 199 -13.26 4.44 6.13
C GLN A 199 -14.21 4.15 7.29
N ALA A 200 -13.96 3.08 8.06
CA ALA A 200 -14.77 2.74 9.22
C ALA A 200 -14.67 3.81 10.33
N ASP A 201 -13.46 4.28 10.67
CA ASP A 201 -13.26 5.37 11.65
C ASP A 201 -13.89 6.68 11.16
N GLY A 202 -13.70 7.04 9.88
CA GLY A 202 -14.30 8.24 9.29
C GLY A 202 -15.83 8.18 9.29
N SER A 203 -16.40 7.02 8.96
CA SER A 203 -17.85 6.79 8.99
C SER A 203 -18.41 6.93 10.40
N ALA A 204 -17.78 6.30 11.40
CA ALA A 204 -18.20 6.41 12.80
C ALA A 204 -18.22 7.88 13.26
N ARG A 205 -17.18 8.65 12.93
CA ARG A 205 -17.10 10.06 13.32
C ARG A 205 -18.13 10.96 12.66
N VAL A 206 -18.57 10.63 11.45
CA VAL A 206 -19.56 11.44 10.71
C VAL A 206 -20.97 11.03 11.13
N TYR A 207 -21.27 9.74 11.20
CA TYR A 207 -22.63 9.25 11.35
C TYR A 207 -23.02 8.89 12.79
N GLU A 208 -22.09 8.48 13.66
CA GLU A 208 -22.42 8.19 15.07
C GLU A 208 -22.40 9.46 15.95
N ASN A 209 -21.60 10.47 15.59
CA ASN A 209 -21.62 11.77 16.28
C ASN A 209 -22.88 12.61 15.94
N ASP A 210 -23.47 12.40 14.75
CA ASP A 210 -24.74 13.04 14.39
C ASP A 210 -25.93 12.46 15.19
N GLU A 211 -25.90 11.17 15.55
CA GLU A 211 -26.91 10.57 16.44
C GLU A 211 -26.73 11.01 17.91
N ALA A 212 -25.49 11.21 18.38
CA ALA A 212 -25.22 11.72 19.73
C ALA A 212 -25.60 13.21 19.89
N GLY A 213 -25.54 14.02 18.83
CA GLY A 213 -25.92 15.44 18.84
C GLY A 213 -27.43 15.70 18.72
N ALA A 214 -28.21 14.72 18.24
CA ALA A 214 -29.68 14.84 18.15
C ALA A 214 -30.41 14.47 19.46
N GLY A 215 -29.77 13.73 20.36
CA GLY A 215 -30.35 13.30 21.64
C GLY A 215 -30.32 14.34 22.77
N ASP A 216 -29.50 15.38 22.68
CA ASP A 216 -29.24 16.31 23.79
C ASP A 216 -30.04 17.63 23.70
N ASN A 217 -30.85 17.82 22.65
CA ASN A 217 -31.67 19.03 22.44
C ASN A 217 -33.17 18.85 22.74
N ALA A 218 -33.59 17.73 23.33
CA ALA A 218 -35.00 17.43 23.59
C ALA A 218 -35.46 17.62 25.06
N GLU A 219 -34.58 18.00 25.99
CA GLU A 219 -34.92 18.08 27.43
C GLU A 219 -34.46 19.37 28.13
N ALA A 220 -34.61 20.53 27.47
CA ALA A 220 -34.39 21.83 28.11
C ALA A 220 -35.46 22.87 27.75
N ASP A 221 -36.73 22.50 27.90
CA ASP A 221 -37.86 23.44 27.98
C ASP A 221 -38.71 23.07 29.21
N ASP A 222 -38.29 23.49 30.41
CA ASP A 222 -39.17 24.11 31.42
C ASP A 222 -38.35 24.57 32.64
N GLU A 223 -38.26 25.89 32.83
CA GLU A 223 -38.27 26.63 34.11
C GLU A 223 -37.44 27.92 34.01
N ALA A 224 -38.15 29.03 33.79
CA ALA A 224 -37.72 30.32 34.33
C ALA A 224 -37.95 30.31 35.85
N PRO A 225 -37.05 30.90 36.66
CA PRO A 225 -37.48 32.16 37.26
C PRO A 225 -36.39 33.22 37.54
N ARG A 226 -36.81 34.47 37.27
CA ARG A 226 -36.73 35.69 38.11
C ARG A 226 -35.37 36.18 38.64
N TYR A 227 -35.04 37.36 38.11
CA TYR A 227 -34.17 38.41 38.62
C TYR A 227 -34.30 38.73 40.12
N LYS A 228 -33.17 38.69 40.86
CA LYS A 228 -32.84 39.65 41.95
C LYS A 228 -31.33 39.93 41.98
N ALA A 229 -31.03 41.17 42.34
CA ALA A 229 -29.76 41.87 42.12
C ALA A 229 -28.84 41.93 43.36
N ARG A 230 -27.58 42.37 43.09
CA ARG A 230 -26.53 42.94 43.98
C ARG A 230 -25.69 41.91 44.78
N ALA A 231 -24.38 42.06 44.99
CA ALA A 231 -23.34 43.03 44.60
C ALA A 231 -21.94 42.44 44.89
N ASP A 232 -20.90 43.14 44.36
CA ASP A 232 -19.49 43.17 44.80
C ASP A 232 -18.61 41.92 44.56
N GLY A 233 -17.39 41.98 44.01
CA GLY A 233 -16.55 43.10 43.59
C GLY A 233 -15.21 42.59 42.99
N LYS A 234 -14.48 43.51 42.33
CA LYS A 234 -13.01 43.57 42.07
C LYS A 234 -12.24 42.24 41.98
N ALA A 235 -11.42 41.96 40.96
CA ALA A 235 -10.36 42.85 40.49
C ALA A 235 -9.81 42.43 39.11
N ARG A 236 -9.42 43.46 38.36
CA ARG A 236 -8.66 43.41 37.12
C ARG A 236 -7.20 43.07 37.40
N GLY A 237 -6.57 42.32 36.50
CA GLY A 237 -5.12 42.18 36.43
C GLY A 237 -4.70 41.48 35.14
N GLY A 238 -4.60 42.23 34.04
CA GLY A 238 -3.96 41.77 32.81
C GLY A 238 -2.46 42.08 32.82
N LEU A 239 -1.68 41.33 32.04
CA LEU A 239 -0.38 41.74 31.45
C LEU A 239 -0.07 40.71 30.34
N LYS A 240 -0.28 41.03 29.06
CA LYS A 240 0.70 41.57 28.10
C LYS A 240 2.01 40.75 28.00
N SER A 241 2.19 40.01 26.91
CA SER A 241 3.50 39.69 26.34
C SER A 241 3.54 40.08 24.85
N ARG A 242 4.40 41.03 24.50
CA ARG A 242 4.84 41.31 23.12
C ARG A 242 6.07 42.24 23.14
N ALA A 243 6.92 42.05 22.13
CA ALA A 243 8.22 42.70 21.83
C ALA A 243 9.42 41.95 22.45
N ALA A 244 10.56 41.73 21.78
CA ALA A 244 11.15 42.22 20.52
C ALA A 244 12.25 41.21 20.08
N ARG A 245 12.38 40.87 18.79
CA ARG A 245 13.40 41.35 17.82
C ARG A 245 14.88 41.33 18.28
N GLY A 246 15.70 40.63 17.48
CA GLY A 246 17.14 40.85 17.27
C GLY A 246 17.67 39.78 16.29
N THR A 247 17.66 40.00 14.97
CA THR A 247 18.78 40.47 14.13
C THR A 247 20.13 39.81 14.40
N SER A 248 20.58 38.96 13.47
CA SER A 248 22.01 38.74 13.19
C SER A 248 22.14 38.31 11.72
N ALA A 249 22.75 39.17 10.92
CA ALA A 249 23.30 38.90 9.61
C ALA A 249 24.83 39.01 9.74
N ASP A 250 25.55 38.13 9.02
CA ASP A 250 26.96 38.22 8.57
C ASP A 250 27.27 36.81 8.03
N ASP A 251 27.28 36.51 6.73
CA ASP A 251 28.17 36.94 5.63
C ASP A 251 29.67 36.73 5.90
N LYS A 252 30.20 35.56 5.49
CA LYS A 252 31.30 35.42 4.52
C LYS A 252 31.90 34.01 4.48
N THR A 253 31.95 33.45 3.27
CA THR A 253 32.92 32.44 2.79
C THR A 253 33.74 33.10 1.66
N PRO A 254 34.78 32.47 1.05
CA PRO A 254 35.67 31.40 1.50
C PRO A 254 37.17 31.75 1.32
N GLY A 255 38.04 30.93 1.91
CA GLY A 255 39.45 30.78 1.58
C GLY A 255 39.89 29.36 1.89
#